data_AF-A0AAN8MTZ2-F1
#
_entry.id   AF-A0AAN8MTZ2-F1
#
_cell.length_a   1.000
_cell.length_b   1.000
_cell.length_c   1.000
_cell.angle_alpha   90.00
_cell.angle_beta   90.00
_cell.angle_gamma   90.00
#
_symmetry.space_group_name_H-M   'P 1'
#
loop_
_entity.id
_entity.type
_entity.pdbx_description
1 polymer ?
#
loop_
_entity_poly.entity_id
_entity_poly.type
_entity_poly.pdbx_seq_one_letter_code
_entity_poly.pdbx_strand_id
1 'polypeptide(L)'
;MRALPASIQRPPQTPHARYTKFWTQKSSAYKNIALMVTMIQYTELLWEMAARRKGQKIRWRVVVILEAIKAVCRLLLLHLTKSRPIVSPPLPEREVDPAQLEDAESIGSPPPEPESWTMPRTGQRLPSIPATDIPNFLLTKVLTAEDIKPPAQLLHKLKGTGMMAEILWVVRPVLYAMAMQKWRHDRKSWRPWLIGFGLEYAARQLAKREMSETIPGGLRGLTGLEKEELKRRAMSMGWWALRGAAYENITRAWFTYVAEKLKDKPLIGLLGGLVEDYQYLWDNYYFSTAT
;
A
#
# COMPACT_ATOMS: atom_id res chain seq x y z
N MET A 1 -30.77 -4.93 39.09
CA MET A 1 -29.83 -4.05 38.35
C MET A 1 -29.62 -4.66 36.97
N ARG A 2 -30.03 -3.99 35.89
CA ARG A 2 -29.69 -4.41 34.53
C ARG A 2 -28.17 -4.27 34.39
N ALA A 3 -27.47 -5.39 34.25
CA ALA A 3 -26.06 -5.37 33.88
C ALA A 3 -25.94 -4.63 32.55
N LEU A 4 -25.08 -3.61 32.51
CA LEU A 4 -24.71 -3.00 31.23
C LEU A 4 -24.12 -4.11 30.36
N PRO A 5 -24.50 -4.21 29.07
CA PRO A 5 -23.88 -5.17 28.17
C PRO A 5 -22.36 -5.01 28.25
N ALA A 6 -21.64 -6.14 28.25
CA ALA A 6 -20.18 -6.14 28.27
C ALA A 6 -19.70 -5.15 27.20
N SER A 7 -18.92 -4.14 27.61
CA SER A 7 -18.43 -3.13 26.68
C SER A 7 -17.63 -3.85 25.60
N ILE A 8 -18.17 -3.91 24.38
CA ILE A 8 -17.48 -4.45 23.22
C ILE A 8 -16.16 -3.70 23.14
N GLN A 9 -15.06 -4.41 23.39
CA GLN A 9 -13.73 -3.81 23.33
C GLN A 9 -13.51 -3.39 21.89
N ARG A 10 -13.47 -2.08 21.63
CA ARG A 10 -13.11 -1.58 20.31
C ARG A 10 -11.68 -2.06 20.02
N PRO A 11 -11.41 -2.63 18.84
CA PRO A 11 -10.07 -3.02 18.48
C PRO A 11 -9.13 -1.80 18.57
N PRO A 12 -7.87 -1.99 18.99
CA PRO A 12 -6.90 -0.92 19.04
C PRO A 12 -6.75 -0.30 17.65
N GLN A 13 -6.72 1.03 17.58
CA GLN A 13 -6.52 1.74 16.31
C GLN A 13 -5.07 1.56 15.86
N THR A 14 -4.86 1.20 14.59
CA THR A 14 -3.52 1.15 14.03
C THR A 14 -2.86 2.53 14.00
N PRO A 15 -1.51 2.59 13.96
CA PRO A 15 -0.78 3.84 13.81
C PRO A 15 -1.18 4.58 12.51
N HIS A 16 -1.47 3.84 11.44
CA HIS A 16 -1.94 4.38 10.16
C HIS A 16 -3.28 5.12 10.30
N ALA A 17 -4.30 4.45 10.86
CA ALA A 17 -5.62 5.03 11.07
C ALA A 17 -5.57 6.25 11.99
N ARG A 18 -4.73 6.20 13.04
CA ARG A 18 -4.56 7.31 13.98
C ARG A 18 -3.90 8.52 13.32
N TYR A 19 -2.89 8.30 12.49
CA TYR A 19 -2.21 9.36 11.74
C TYR A 19 -3.15 10.05 10.74
N THR A 20 -3.83 9.27 9.90
CA THR A 20 -4.74 9.78 8.86
C THR A 20 -5.97 10.46 9.47
N LYS A 21 -6.54 9.90 10.54
CA LYS A 21 -7.65 10.52 11.28
C LYS A 21 -7.26 11.88 11.88
N PHE A 22 -6.05 11.99 12.44
CA PHE A 22 -5.57 13.27 12.96
C PHE A 22 -5.53 14.36 11.88
N TRP A 23 -5.00 14.07 10.69
CA TRP A 23 -4.90 15.06 9.62
C TRP A 23 -6.22 15.39 8.96
N THR A 24 -7.09 14.39 8.77
CA THR A 24 -8.44 14.61 8.24
C THR A 24 -9.31 15.45 9.17
N GLN A 25 -9.16 15.30 10.49
CA GLN A 25 -9.88 16.12 11.47
C GLN A 25 -9.29 17.52 11.62
N LYS A 26 -7.96 17.65 11.46
CA LYS A 26 -7.26 18.92 11.64
C LYS A 26 -7.49 19.91 10.49
N SER A 27 -7.65 19.44 9.26
CA SER A 27 -7.80 20.31 8.09
C SER A 27 -8.81 19.78 7.09
N SER A 28 -9.81 20.60 6.78
CA SER A 28 -10.77 20.33 5.70
C SER A 28 -10.10 20.31 4.32
N ALA A 29 -9.08 21.13 4.10
CA ALA A 29 -8.28 21.13 2.87
C ALA A 29 -7.58 19.78 2.67
N TYR A 30 -6.94 19.25 3.72
CA TYR A 30 -6.31 17.91 3.66
C TYR A 30 -7.36 16.84 3.29
N LYS A 31 -8.51 16.85 3.97
CA LYS A 31 -9.60 15.89 3.70
C LYS A 31 -10.07 15.95 2.26
N ASN A 32 -10.34 17.15 1.73
CA ASN A 32 -10.84 17.34 0.37
C ASN A 32 -9.82 16.90 -0.69
N ILE A 33 -8.54 17.23 -0.49
CA ILE A 33 -7.47 16.84 -1.42
C ILE A 33 -7.24 15.31 -1.37
N ALA A 34 -7.25 14.71 -0.18
CA ALA A 34 -7.10 13.26 -0.03
C ALA A 34 -8.28 12.50 -0.67
N LEU A 35 -9.51 13.01 -0.53
CA LEU A 35 -10.68 12.49 -1.25
C LEU A 35 -10.52 12.65 -2.77
N MET A 36 -10.05 13.79 -3.25
CA MET A 36 -9.82 14.01 -4.68
C MET A 36 -8.82 13.01 -5.27
N VAL A 37 -7.68 12.79 -4.59
CA VAL A 37 -6.68 11.78 -5.02
C VAL A 37 -7.31 10.40 -5.11
N THR A 38 -8.10 10.02 -4.11
CA THR A 38 -8.76 8.72 -4.04
C THR A 38 -9.82 8.55 -5.13
N MET A 39 -10.64 9.58 -5.36
CA MET A 39 -11.64 9.60 -6.44
C MET A 39 -10.98 9.47 -7.82
N ILE A 40 -9.84 10.14 -8.04
CA ILE A 40 -9.10 10.01 -9.28
C ILE A 40 -8.54 8.58 -9.42
N GLN A 41 -7.96 8.01 -8.37
CA GLN A 41 -7.41 6.64 -8.41
C GLN A 41 -8.47 5.59 -8.78
N TYR A 42 -9.67 5.66 -8.21
CA TYR A 42 -10.74 4.72 -8.53
C TYR A 42 -11.40 4.97 -9.90
N THR A 43 -11.38 6.20 -10.40
CA THR A 43 -11.98 6.55 -11.71
C THR A 43 -10.99 6.48 -12.87
N GLU A 44 -9.70 6.30 -12.60
CA GLU A 44 -8.63 6.31 -13.60
C GLU A 44 -8.85 5.29 -14.72
N LEU A 45 -9.18 4.05 -14.35
CA LEU A 45 -9.44 2.99 -15.33
C LEU A 45 -10.61 3.33 -16.24
N LEU A 46 -11.68 3.93 -15.69
CA LEU A 46 -12.84 4.36 -16.47
C LEU A 46 -12.47 5.44 -17.49
N TRP A 47 -11.70 6.45 -17.06
CA TRP A 47 -11.20 7.50 -17.93
C TRP A 47 -10.26 6.95 -19.01
N GLU A 48 -9.40 6.00 -18.67
CA GLU A 48 -8.52 5.36 -19.63
C GLU A 48 -9.30 4.58 -20.69
N MET A 49 -10.28 3.77 -20.27
CA MET A 49 -11.13 2.98 -21.17
C MET A 49 -12.01 3.87 -22.06
N ALA A 50 -12.54 4.97 -21.50
CA ALA A 50 -13.28 5.97 -22.28
C ALA A 50 -12.38 6.65 -23.33
N ALA A 51 -11.15 7.03 -22.95
CA ALA A 51 -10.18 7.64 -23.84
C ALA A 51 -9.66 6.66 -24.91
N ARG A 52 -9.57 5.36 -24.59
CA ARG A 52 -9.17 4.31 -25.53
C ARG A 52 -10.09 4.24 -26.74
N ARG A 53 -11.39 4.52 -26.58
CA ARG A 53 -12.36 4.60 -27.70
C ARG A 53 -12.03 5.68 -28.71
N LYS A 54 -11.41 6.79 -28.27
CA LYS A 54 -11.02 7.93 -29.12
C LYS A 54 -9.60 7.81 -29.71
N GLY A 55 -8.88 6.73 -29.38
CA GLY A 55 -7.57 6.41 -29.94
C GLY A 55 -6.40 6.53 -28.95
N GLN A 56 -5.28 5.90 -29.32
CA GLN A 56 -4.13 5.73 -28.43
C GLN A 56 -3.43 7.04 -28.04
N LYS A 57 -3.44 8.07 -28.91
CA LYS A 57 -2.85 9.39 -28.59
C LYS A 57 -3.62 10.10 -27.47
N ILE A 58 -4.95 10.04 -27.52
CA ILE A 58 -5.83 10.68 -26.55
C ILE A 58 -5.77 9.91 -25.22
N ARG A 59 -5.75 8.58 -25.26
CA ARG A 59 -5.53 7.73 -24.06
C ARG A 59 -4.30 8.18 -23.27
N TRP A 60 -3.12 8.23 -23.90
CA TRP A 60 -1.89 8.63 -23.20
C TRP A 60 -1.93 10.09 -22.71
N ARG A 61 -2.58 11.00 -23.45
CA ARG A 61 -2.74 12.38 -22.99
C ARG A 61 -3.61 12.47 -21.73
N VAL A 62 -4.73 11.73 -21.68
CA VAL A 62 -5.61 11.66 -20.50
C VAL A 62 -4.85 11.07 -19.31
N VAL A 63 -4.11 9.98 -19.51
CA VAL A 63 -3.28 9.38 -18.45
C VAL A 63 -2.27 10.38 -17.89
N VAL A 64 -1.53 11.09 -18.74
CA VAL A 64 -0.56 12.10 -18.28
C VAL A 64 -1.23 13.23 -17.49
N ILE A 65 -2.41 13.70 -17.92
CA ILE A 65 -3.15 14.74 -17.20
C ILE A 65 -3.63 14.24 -15.84
N LEU A 66 -4.20 13.03 -15.77
CA LEU A 66 -4.67 12.43 -14.51
C LEU A 66 -3.50 12.23 -13.53
N GLU A 67 -2.38 11.72 -14.01
CA GLU A 67 -1.17 11.57 -13.20
C GLU A 67 -0.62 12.91 -12.73
N ALA A 68 -0.60 13.92 -13.60
CA ALA A 68 -0.16 15.26 -13.23
C ALA A 68 -1.06 15.88 -12.15
N ILE A 69 -2.38 15.74 -12.27
CA ILE A 69 -3.34 16.20 -11.25
C ILE A 69 -3.10 15.45 -9.93
N LYS A 70 -2.97 14.11 -9.95
CA LYS A 70 -2.64 13.31 -8.75
C LYS A 70 -1.34 13.77 -8.11
N ALA A 71 -0.30 14.03 -8.90
CA ALA A 71 0.99 14.49 -8.41
C ALA A 71 0.90 15.87 -7.75
N VAL A 72 0.19 16.83 -8.37
CA VAL A 72 -0.05 18.15 -7.77
C VAL A 72 -0.81 18.02 -6.45
N CYS A 73 -1.88 17.22 -6.40
CA CYS A 73 -2.62 16.97 -5.16
C CYS A 73 -1.72 16.36 -4.07
N ARG A 74 -0.89 15.37 -4.41
CA ARG A 74 0.07 14.76 -3.47
C ARG A 74 1.13 15.77 -2.99
N LEU A 75 1.65 16.63 -3.86
CA LEU A 75 2.57 17.69 -3.46
C LEU A 75 1.91 18.71 -2.52
N LEU A 76 0.64 19.05 -2.75
CA LEU A 76 -0.13 19.89 -1.82
C LEU A 76 -0.33 19.20 -0.46
N LEU A 77 -0.60 17.89 -0.43
CA LEU A 77 -0.66 17.12 0.82
C LEU A 77 0.68 17.12 1.57
N LEU A 78 1.81 16.98 0.85
CA LEU A 78 3.15 17.06 1.42
C LEU A 78 3.41 18.44 2.06
N HIS A 79 2.94 19.51 1.41
CA HIS A 79 3.05 20.86 1.93
C HIS A 79 2.18 21.05 3.19
N LEU A 80 0.92 20.61 3.16
CA LEU A 80 -0.02 20.71 4.31
C LEU A 80 0.43 19.91 5.53
N THR A 81 1.09 18.77 5.32
CA THR A 81 1.61 17.91 6.39
C THR A 81 2.95 18.37 6.97
N LYS A 82 3.47 19.52 6.53
CA LYS A 82 4.75 20.12 6.94
C LYS A 82 5.95 19.23 6.61
N SER A 83 6.05 18.78 5.35
CA SER A 83 7.14 17.95 4.82
C SER A 83 7.26 16.61 5.54
N ARG A 84 6.15 15.92 5.75
CA ARG A 84 6.12 14.54 6.26
C ARG A 84 5.81 13.59 5.10
N PRO A 85 6.38 12.37 5.09
CA PRO A 85 6.08 11.40 4.06
C PRO A 85 4.57 11.20 3.91
N ILE A 86 4.10 11.06 2.67
CA ILE A 86 2.70 10.76 2.40
C ILE A 86 2.48 9.29 2.71
N VAL A 87 1.51 9.03 3.59
CA VAL A 87 1.08 7.67 3.91
C VAL A 87 0.10 7.21 2.83
N SER A 88 0.27 5.97 2.39
CA SER A 88 -0.58 5.34 1.40
C SER A 88 -1.48 4.33 2.11
N PRO A 89 -2.80 4.41 1.99
CA PRO A 89 -3.61 5.49 1.41
C PRO A 89 -3.67 6.75 2.30
N PRO A 90 -3.98 7.94 1.73
CA PRO A 90 -4.01 9.21 2.48
C PRO A 90 -5.23 9.36 3.40
N LEU A 91 -6.21 8.47 3.27
CA LEU A 91 -7.45 8.44 4.04
C LEU A 91 -7.46 7.26 5.02
N PRO A 92 -8.18 7.38 6.15
CA PRO A 92 -8.37 6.26 7.06
C PRO A 92 -9.19 5.18 6.37
N GLU A 93 -8.62 3.99 6.25
CA GLU A 93 -9.34 2.80 5.79
C GLU A 93 -9.98 2.07 6.96
N ARG A 94 -11.06 1.35 6.66
CA ARG A 94 -11.67 0.43 7.60
C ARG A 94 -10.88 -0.87 7.57
N GLU A 95 -10.02 -1.05 8.56
CA GLU A 95 -9.12 -2.21 8.65
C GLU A 95 -9.80 -3.47 9.19
N VAL A 96 -10.98 -3.33 9.82
CA VAL A 96 -11.75 -4.45 10.36
C VAL A 96 -13.05 -4.61 9.58
N ASP A 97 -13.15 -5.73 8.88
CA ASP A 97 -14.37 -6.14 8.21
C ASP A 97 -15.45 -6.45 9.28
N PRO A 98 -16.64 -5.83 9.24
CA PRO A 98 -17.72 -6.18 10.16
C PRO A 98 -18.04 -7.67 10.14
N ALA A 99 -17.93 -8.33 8.99
CA ALA A 99 -18.20 -9.75 8.87
C ALA A 99 -17.25 -10.60 9.73
N GLN A 100 -15.98 -10.20 9.88
CA GLN A 100 -15.03 -10.90 10.76
C GLN A 100 -15.37 -10.75 12.25
N LEU A 101 -16.00 -9.64 12.63
CA LEU A 101 -16.49 -9.43 13.99
C LEU A 101 -17.77 -10.24 14.23
N GLU A 102 -18.64 -10.33 13.23
CA GLU A 102 -19.87 -11.14 13.26
C GLU A 102 -19.58 -12.64 13.20
N ASP A 103 -18.55 -13.10 12.48
CA ASP A 103 -18.08 -14.50 12.47
C ASP A 103 -17.52 -14.92 13.84
N ALA A 104 -16.84 -14.00 14.53
CA ALA A 104 -16.43 -14.21 15.93
C ALA A 104 -17.63 -14.30 16.89
N GLU A 105 -18.76 -13.68 16.55
CA GLU A 105 -20.02 -13.74 17.31
C GLU A 105 -20.95 -14.91 16.88
N SER A 106 -20.86 -15.37 15.62
CA SER A 106 -21.77 -16.34 14.99
C SER A 106 -21.22 -17.76 14.87
N ILE A 107 -19.94 -17.99 15.20
CA ILE A 107 -19.48 -19.31 15.64
C ILE A 107 -20.17 -19.58 16.99
N GLY A 108 -21.40 -20.08 16.90
CA GLY A 108 -22.24 -20.53 18.00
C GLY A 108 -21.64 -21.74 18.69
N SER A 109 -20.61 -21.50 19.49
CA SER A 109 -20.10 -22.24 20.64
C SER A 109 -18.84 -21.49 21.04
N PRO A 110 -18.73 -20.94 22.27
CA PRO A 110 -17.42 -20.48 22.72
C PRO A 110 -16.45 -21.67 22.52
N PRO A 111 -15.30 -21.49 21.85
CA PRO A 111 -14.20 -22.43 21.98
C PRO A 111 -14.05 -22.69 23.49
N PRO A 112 -13.87 -23.93 23.97
CA PRO A 112 -13.81 -24.21 25.41
C PRO A 112 -12.87 -23.19 26.03
N GLU A 113 -13.44 -22.23 26.78
CA GLU A 113 -12.67 -21.11 27.28
C GLU A 113 -11.55 -21.74 28.11
N PRO A 114 -10.27 -21.45 27.81
CA PRO A 114 -9.20 -21.91 28.69
C PRO A 114 -9.56 -21.41 30.09
N GLU A 115 -9.62 -22.31 31.07
CA GLU A 115 -10.14 -22.07 32.42
C GLU A 115 -9.84 -20.64 32.88
N SER A 116 -10.85 -19.78 32.91
CA SER A 116 -10.69 -18.40 33.36
C SER A 116 -10.55 -18.42 34.88
N TRP A 117 -9.30 -18.49 35.33
CA TRP A 117 -8.98 -18.57 36.74
C TRP A 117 -9.47 -17.32 37.46
N THR A 118 -10.26 -17.53 38.52
CA THR A 118 -10.81 -16.44 39.33
C THR A 118 -9.91 -16.22 40.54
N MET A 119 -9.41 -14.99 40.69
CA MET A 119 -8.53 -14.63 41.81
C MET A 119 -9.29 -14.75 43.15
N PRO A 120 -8.82 -15.57 44.12
CA PRO A 120 -9.54 -15.80 45.38
C PRO A 120 -9.73 -14.55 46.26
N ARG A 121 -8.81 -13.58 46.14
CA ARG A 121 -8.77 -12.37 46.98
C ARG A 121 -9.49 -11.17 46.36
N THR A 122 -9.54 -11.08 45.03
CA THR A 122 -10.07 -9.91 44.32
C THR A 122 -11.36 -10.22 43.56
N GLY A 123 -11.72 -11.51 43.39
CA GLY A 123 -12.88 -11.93 42.62
C GLY A 123 -12.78 -11.65 41.11
N GLN A 124 -11.63 -11.17 40.63
CA GLN A 124 -11.42 -10.86 39.22
C GLN A 124 -11.09 -12.13 38.43
N ARG A 125 -11.70 -12.27 37.25
CA ARG A 125 -11.39 -13.36 36.30
C ARG A 125 -10.19 -12.97 35.45
N LEU A 126 -9.18 -13.84 35.38
CA LEU A 126 -8.03 -13.62 34.52
C LEU A 126 -8.43 -13.88 33.05
N PRO A 127 -8.09 -12.98 32.11
CA PRO A 127 -8.31 -13.24 30.69
C PRO A 127 -7.54 -14.49 30.25
N SER A 128 -8.20 -15.38 29.51
CA SER A 128 -7.56 -16.57 28.96
C SER A 128 -6.64 -16.19 27.80
N ILE A 129 -5.45 -16.79 27.77
CA ILE A 129 -4.47 -16.59 26.69
C ILE A 129 -4.77 -17.63 25.61
N PRO A 130 -4.84 -17.26 24.31
CA PRO A 130 -5.06 -18.23 23.25
C PRO A 130 -3.92 -19.26 23.21
N ALA A 131 -4.25 -20.53 22.98
CA ALA A 131 -3.27 -21.62 22.91
C ALA A 131 -2.34 -21.51 21.68
N THR A 132 -2.79 -20.80 20.64
CA THR A 132 -2.05 -20.56 19.39
C THR A 132 -1.77 -19.07 19.24
N ASP A 133 -0.62 -18.71 18.65
CA ASP A 133 -0.21 -17.32 18.37
C ASP A 133 -0.08 -16.39 19.59
N ILE A 134 0.37 -16.95 20.72
CA ILE A 134 0.70 -16.22 21.95
C ILE A 134 1.54 -14.95 21.68
N PRO A 135 2.59 -14.95 20.84
CA PRO A 135 3.40 -13.75 20.60
C PRO A 135 2.60 -12.60 19.99
N ASN A 136 1.74 -12.88 19.01
CA ASN A 136 0.90 -11.86 18.37
C ASN A 136 -0.13 -11.33 19.36
N PHE A 137 -0.78 -12.23 20.12
CA PHE A 137 -1.72 -11.83 21.16
C PHE A 137 -1.08 -10.88 22.18
N LEU A 138 0.11 -11.22 22.68
CA LEU A 138 0.85 -10.35 23.61
C LEU A 138 1.22 -9.01 22.97
N LEU A 139 1.67 -9.00 21.71
CA LEU A 139 1.97 -7.75 21.01
C LEU A 139 0.74 -6.84 20.84
N THR A 140 -0.47 -7.40 20.67
CA THR A 140 -1.70 -6.59 20.63
C THR A 140 -2.09 -5.99 21.97
N LYS A 141 -1.62 -6.56 23.10
CA LYS A 141 -1.97 -6.12 24.46
C LYS A 141 -0.91 -5.22 25.09
N VAL A 142 0.31 -5.21 24.57
CA VAL A 142 1.40 -4.36 25.05
C VAL A 142 1.26 -2.96 24.47
N LEU A 143 1.22 -1.94 25.34
CA LEU A 143 1.36 -0.56 24.89
C LEU A 143 2.77 -0.36 24.33
N THR A 144 2.86 -0.17 23.02
CA THR A 144 4.11 0.16 22.37
C THR A 144 4.44 1.63 22.58
N ALA A 145 5.72 2.00 22.46
CA ALA A 145 6.12 3.41 22.52
C ALA A 145 5.44 4.27 21.44
N GLU A 146 4.95 3.65 20.37
CA GLU A 146 4.21 4.33 19.30
C GLU A 146 2.78 4.67 19.74
N ASP A 147 2.16 3.86 20.59
CA ASP A 147 0.80 4.10 21.09
C ASP A 147 0.70 5.36 21.96
N ILE A 148 1.79 5.74 22.62
CA ILE A 148 1.84 6.91 23.51
C ILE A 148 2.23 8.18 22.73
N LYS A 149 2.95 8.05 21.61
CA LYS A 149 3.38 9.20 20.82
C LYS A 149 2.19 9.96 20.21
N PRO A 150 2.23 11.30 20.16
CA PRO A 150 1.19 12.06 19.48
C PRO A 150 1.16 11.70 17.99
N PRO A 151 -0.03 11.69 17.35
CA PRO A 151 -0.19 11.19 15.98
C PRO A 151 0.69 11.93 14.98
N ALA A 152 0.88 13.24 15.13
CA ALA A 152 1.75 14.01 14.25
C ALA A 152 3.23 13.59 14.30
N GLN A 153 3.68 12.92 15.36
CA GLN A 153 5.07 12.46 15.52
C GLN A 153 5.26 10.99 15.16
N LEU A 154 4.22 10.31 14.64
CA LEU A 154 4.33 8.95 14.12
C LEU A 154 5.23 8.85 12.88
N LEU A 155 5.37 9.94 12.14
CA LEU A 155 6.33 10.07 11.06
C LEU A 155 7.38 11.11 11.43
N HIS A 156 8.60 10.92 10.99
CA HIS A 156 9.64 11.93 11.05
C HIS A 156 9.38 13.02 9.99
N LYS A 157 9.90 14.23 10.25
CA LYS A 157 9.86 15.31 9.26
C LYS A 157 11.06 15.12 8.34
N LEU A 158 10.81 15.23 7.04
CA LEU A 158 11.85 15.14 6.03
C LEU A 158 12.65 16.43 5.98
N LYS A 159 13.96 16.32 5.81
CA LYS A 159 14.84 17.48 5.57
C LYS A 159 15.71 17.24 4.34
N GLY A 160 16.01 18.33 3.61
CA GLY A 160 16.98 18.31 2.50
C GLY A 160 16.71 17.21 1.47
N THR A 161 17.58 16.20 1.45
CA THR A 161 17.53 15.05 0.52
C THR A 161 16.27 14.20 0.67
N GLY A 162 15.68 14.12 1.87
CA GLY A 162 14.42 13.41 2.11
C GLY A 162 13.24 14.07 1.40
N MET A 163 13.23 15.40 1.30
CA MET A 163 12.19 16.12 0.55
C MET A 163 12.31 15.84 -0.96
N MET A 164 13.54 15.80 -1.49
CA MET A 164 13.77 15.42 -2.89
C MET A 164 13.31 13.98 -3.16
N ALA A 165 13.56 13.07 -2.21
CA ALA A 165 13.11 11.69 -2.31
C ALA A 165 11.58 11.57 -2.44
N GLU A 166 10.83 12.29 -1.61
CA GLU A 166 9.36 12.32 -1.71
C GLU A 166 8.87 12.98 -3.00
N ILE A 167 9.49 14.06 -3.45
CA ILE A 167 9.11 14.71 -4.72
C ILE A 167 9.33 13.73 -5.88
N LEU A 168 10.47 13.06 -5.94
CA LEU A 168 10.75 12.04 -6.96
C LEU A 168 9.74 10.89 -6.90
N TRP A 169 9.40 10.42 -5.69
CA TRP A 169 8.39 9.38 -5.49
C TRP A 169 7.02 9.80 -6.02
N VAL A 170 6.59 11.04 -5.76
CA VAL A 170 5.31 11.58 -6.20
C VAL A 170 5.27 11.84 -7.70
N VAL A 171 6.36 12.33 -8.30
CA VAL A 171 6.43 12.72 -9.72
C VAL A 171 6.70 11.52 -10.63
N ARG A 172 7.21 10.40 -10.09
CA ARG A 172 7.52 9.17 -10.83
C ARG A 172 6.40 8.72 -11.80
N PRO A 173 5.13 8.56 -11.39
CA PRO A 173 4.05 8.18 -12.31
C PRO A 173 3.90 9.12 -13.51
N VAL A 174 4.04 10.43 -13.29
CA VAL A 174 3.95 11.45 -14.35
C VAL A 174 5.09 11.31 -15.35
N LEU A 175 6.33 11.20 -14.86
CA LEU A 175 7.52 11.03 -15.71
C LEU A 175 7.44 9.72 -16.50
N TYR A 176 6.97 8.65 -15.88
CA TYR A 176 6.75 7.38 -16.55
C TYR A 176 5.66 7.48 -17.63
N ALA A 177 4.51 8.10 -17.32
CA ALA A 177 3.43 8.29 -18.29
C ALA A 177 3.87 9.17 -19.48
N MET A 178 4.64 10.23 -19.23
CA MET A 178 5.22 11.06 -20.29
C MET A 178 6.23 10.29 -21.15
N ALA A 179 7.07 9.45 -20.53
CA ALA A 179 7.97 8.58 -21.26
C ALA A 179 7.18 7.57 -22.14
N MET A 180 6.15 6.95 -21.58
CA MET A 180 5.29 6.04 -22.34
C MET A 180 4.54 6.72 -23.48
N GLN A 181 4.13 7.99 -23.31
CA GLN A 181 3.53 8.77 -24.38
C GLN A 181 4.52 9.05 -25.52
N LYS A 182 5.78 9.38 -25.17
CA LYS A 182 6.83 9.70 -26.15
C LYS A 182 7.28 8.48 -26.95
N TRP A 183 7.46 7.33 -26.29
CA TRP A 183 7.91 6.08 -26.93
C TRP A 183 6.77 5.07 -27.18
N ARG A 184 5.53 5.55 -27.32
CA ARG A 184 4.33 4.71 -27.52
C ARG A 184 4.37 3.75 -28.72
N HIS A 185 5.22 4.02 -29.70
CA HIS A 185 5.37 3.19 -30.90
C HIS A 185 6.28 1.97 -30.66
N ASP A 186 7.22 2.06 -29.72
CA ASP A 186 8.24 1.04 -29.48
C ASP A 186 8.00 0.29 -28.16
N ARG A 187 7.11 -0.71 -28.18
CA ARG A 187 6.75 -1.52 -27.00
C ARG A 187 7.94 -2.26 -26.37
N LYS A 188 8.94 -2.64 -27.18
CA LYS A 188 10.16 -3.33 -26.72
C LYS A 188 11.22 -2.39 -26.14
N SER A 189 11.03 -1.08 -26.23
CA SER A 189 12.05 -0.12 -25.81
C SER A 189 12.21 -0.09 -24.28
N TRP A 190 13.44 -0.23 -23.81
CA TRP A 190 13.75 -0.21 -22.38
C TRP A 190 13.73 1.19 -21.77
N ARG A 191 13.68 2.26 -22.60
CA ARG A 191 13.83 3.64 -22.15
C ARG A 191 12.76 4.07 -21.12
N PRO A 192 11.45 3.88 -21.37
CA PRO A 192 10.43 4.29 -20.39
C PRO A 192 10.55 3.49 -19.09
N TRP A 193 10.90 2.20 -19.20
CA TRP A 193 11.10 1.33 -18.06
C TRP A 193 12.29 1.76 -17.20
N LEU A 194 13.44 2.05 -17.82
CA LEU A 194 14.64 2.53 -17.11
C LEU A 194 14.41 3.88 -16.42
N ILE A 195 13.65 4.80 -17.05
CA ILE A 195 13.28 6.08 -16.43
C ILE A 195 12.45 5.81 -15.17
N GLY A 196 11.40 5.01 -15.28
CA GLY A 196 10.51 4.74 -14.16
C GLY A 196 11.17 3.96 -13.01
N PHE A 197 11.89 2.90 -13.33
CA PHE A 197 12.66 2.11 -12.36
C PHE A 197 13.80 2.93 -11.74
N GLY A 198 14.52 3.71 -12.55
CA GLY A 198 15.60 4.58 -12.10
C GLY A 198 15.12 5.67 -11.15
N LEU A 199 13.96 6.27 -11.40
CA LEU A 199 13.34 7.24 -10.49
C LEU A 199 12.93 6.62 -9.16
N GLU A 200 12.35 5.41 -9.18
CA GLU A 200 12.00 4.70 -7.94
C GLU A 200 13.23 4.30 -7.14
N TYR A 201 14.27 3.81 -7.82
CA TYR A 201 15.54 3.49 -7.19
C TYR A 201 16.20 4.73 -6.59
N ALA A 202 16.26 5.84 -7.34
CA ALA A 202 16.80 7.10 -6.86
C ALA A 202 16.03 7.64 -5.64
N ALA A 203 14.69 7.65 -5.70
CA ALA A 203 13.84 8.06 -4.58
C ALA A 203 14.10 7.19 -3.33
N ARG A 204 14.20 5.87 -3.49
CA ARG A 204 14.48 4.94 -2.40
C ARG A 204 15.87 5.15 -1.79
N GLN A 205 16.89 5.37 -2.61
CA GLN A 205 18.26 5.57 -2.11
C GLN A 205 18.40 6.90 -1.37
N LEU A 206 17.78 7.97 -1.86
CA LEU A 206 17.75 9.25 -1.17
C LEU A 206 16.98 9.15 0.16
N ALA A 207 15.83 8.49 0.18
CA ALA A 207 15.06 8.28 1.41
C ALA A 207 15.85 7.46 2.45
N LYS A 208 16.51 6.37 2.04
CA LYS A 208 17.33 5.56 2.95
C LYS A 208 18.51 6.33 3.53
N ARG A 209 19.19 7.15 2.72
CA ARG A 209 20.30 7.99 3.18
C ARG A 209 19.81 9.00 4.22
N GLU A 210 18.73 9.71 3.92
CA GLU A 210 18.17 10.71 4.83
C GLU A 210 17.70 10.10 6.17
N MET A 211 17.01 8.97 6.12
CA MET A 211 16.56 8.26 7.32
C MET A 211 17.75 7.75 8.16
N SER A 212 18.84 7.32 7.52
CA SER A 212 20.04 6.88 8.22
C SER A 212 20.79 8.03 8.89
N GLU A 213 20.76 9.23 8.32
CA GLU A 213 21.49 10.40 8.82
C GLU A 213 20.67 11.21 9.84
N THR A 214 19.35 11.29 9.67
CA THR A 214 18.49 12.20 10.44
C THR A 214 17.85 11.53 11.66
N ILE A 215 17.60 10.22 11.61
CA ILE A 215 16.87 9.50 12.67
C ILE A 215 17.88 8.97 13.71
N PRO A 216 17.67 9.22 15.02
CA PRO A 216 18.52 8.64 16.06
C PRO A 216 18.40 7.10 16.03
N GLY A 217 19.53 6.40 15.89
CA GLY A 217 19.55 4.96 15.66
C GLY A 217 19.36 4.52 14.20
N GLY A 218 19.38 5.48 13.26
CA GLY A 218 19.31 5.26 11.82
C GLY A 218 18.12 4.41 11.41
N LEU A 219 18.35 3.43 10.53
CA LEU A 219 17.29 2.55 10.03
C LEU A 219 16.60 1.68 11.10
N ARG A 220 17.19 1.51 12.29
CA ARG A 220 16.57 0.76 13.39
C ARG A 220 15.57 1.60 14.19
N GLY A 221 15.73 2.93 14.17
CA GLY A 221 14.89 3.90 14.89
C GLY A 221 13.59 4.29 14.17
N LEU A 222 13.29 3.71 13.01
CA LEU A 222 12.05 3.99 12.28
C LEU A 222 10.81 3.52 13.06
N THR A 223 9.75 4.31 12.95
CA THR A 223 8.43 3.91 13.45
C THR A 223 7.85 2.75 12.63
N GLY A 224 6.90 2.00 13.19
CA GLY A 224 6.19 0.93 12.52
C GLY A 224 5.55 1.42 11.22
N LEU A 225 4.93 2.60 11.27
CA LEU A 225 4.32 3.23 10.09
C LEU A 225 5.33 3.52 8.98
N GLU A 226 6.53 4.03 9.31
CA GLU A 226 7.58 4.27 8.31
C GLU A 226 8.15 2.97 7.73
N LYS A 227 8.28 1.93 8.56
CA LYS A 227 8.73 0.60 8.12
C LYS A 227 7.73 -0.01 7.15
N GLU A 228 6.44 0.11 7.43
CA GLU A 228 5.37 -0.36 6.55
C GLU A 228 5.39 0.39 5.20
N GLU A 229 5.57 1.71 5.23
CA GLU A 229 5.73 2.50 4.01
C GLU A 229 6.98 2.10 3.21
N LEU A 230 8.13 1.91 3.86
CA LEU A 230 9.34 1.44 3.19
C LEU A 230 9.19 0.03 2.60
N LYS A 231 8.47 -0.85 3.29
CA LYS A 231 8.13 -2.20 2.81
C LYS A 231 7.21 -2.11 1.60
N ARG A 232 6.19 -1.27 1.64
CA ARG A 232 5.29 -1.01 0.49
C ARG A 232 6.06 -0.49 -0.72
N ARG A 233 6.95 0.50 -0.51
CA ARG A 233 7.85 1.05 -1.53
C ARG A 233 8.91 0.03 -2.02
N ALA A 234 9.23 -0.99 -1.21
CA ALA A 234 10.08 -2.10 -1.64
C ALA A 234 9.32 -3.05 -2.55
N MET A 235 8.07 -3.34 -2.18
CA MET A 235 7.22 -4.23 -2.95
C MET A 235 6.85 -3.61 -4.30
N SER A 236 6.60 -2.30 -4.35
CA SER A 236 6.37 -1.56 -5.60
C SER A 236 7.55 -1.64 -6.57
N MET A 237 8.78 -1.71 -6.06
CA MET A 237 9.97 -1.87 -6.88
C MET A 237 10.00 -3.24 -7.55
N GLY A 238 9.59 -4.29 -6.82
CA GLY A 238 9.43 -5.64 -7.37
C GLY A 238 8.40 -5.68 -8.51
N TRP A 239 7.31 -4.92 -8.40
CA TRP A 239 6.28 -4.82 -9.43
C TRP A 239 6.78 -4.22 -10.76
N TRP A 240 7.93 -3.55 -10.80
CA TRP A 240 8.52 -3.10 -12.07
C TRP A 240 9.04 -4.23 -12.95
N ALA A 241 9.44 -5.36 -12.37
CA ALA A 241 9.85 -6.52 -13.16
C ALA A 241 8.68 -7.04 -14.03
N LEU A 242 7.46 -6.92 -13.51
CA LEU A 242 6.22 -7.35 -14.14
C LEU A 242 5.58 -6.26 -15.02
N ARG A 243 6.32 -5.18 -15.35
CA ARG A 243 5.80 -4.02 -16.08
C ARG A 243 6.64 -3.67 -17.30
N GLY A 244 5.96 -3.22 -18.36
CA GLY A 244 6.58 -2.56 -19.51
C GLY A 244 7.59 -3.45 -20.23
N ALA A 245 8.77 -2.90 -20.53
CA ALA A 245 9.79 -3.63 -21.30
C ALA A 245 10.41 -4.82 -20.55
N ALA A 246 10.48 -4.79 -19.22
CA ALA A 246 10.91 -5.96 -18.45
C ALA A 246 9.91 -7.10 -18.56
N TYR A 247 8.61 -6.76 -18.60
CA TYR A 247 7.59 -7.76 -18.82
C TYR A 247 7.72 -8.40 -20.20
N GLU A 248 7.74 -7.58 -21.26
CA GLU A 248 7.78 -8.06 -22.64
C GLU A 248 9.03 -8.88 -22.98
N ASN A 249 10.19 -8.53 -22.41
CA ASN A 249 11.46 -9.16 -22.78
C ASN A 249 11.91 -10.26 -21.82
N ILE A 250 11.58 -10.17 -20.53
CA ILE A 250 12.08 -11.10 -19.50
C ILE A 250 10.94 -11.98 -19.00
N THR A 251 9.94 -11.39 -18.34
CA THR A 251 8.96 -12.20 -17.61
C THR A 251 8.03 -12.92 -18.57
N ARG A 252 7.69 -12.33 -19.72
CA ARG A 252 6.90 -12.99 -20.76
C ARG A 252 7.59 -14.24 -21.29
N ALA A 253 8.87 -14.14 -21.63
CA ALA A 253 9.67 -15.29 -22.09
C ALA A 253 9.80 -16.36 -21.00
N TRP A 254 9.89 -15.94 -19.73
CA TRP A 254 9.90 -16.85 -18.59
C TRP A 254 8.55 -17.55 -18.39
N PHE A 255 7.42 -16.83 -18.47
CA PHE A 255 6.08 -17.42 -18.35
C PHE A 255 5.79 -18.40 -19.48
N THR A 256 6.15 -18.09 -20.72
CA THR A 256 5.99 -19.01 -21.85
C THR A 256 6.84 -20.26 -21.66
N TYR A 257 8.09 -20.11 -21.23
CA TYR A 257 8.98 -21.25 -20.94
C TYR A 257 8.43 -22.15 -19.82
N VAL A 258 7.92 -21.54 -18.74
CA VAL A 258 7.31 -22.25 -17.62
C VAL A 258 6.02 -22.94 -18.07
N ALA A 259 5.15 -22.25 -18.80
CA ALA A 259 3.90 -22.81 -19.31
C ALA A 259 4.15 -24.03 -20.22
N GLU A 260 5.10 -23.94 -21.14
CA GLU A 260 5.54 -25.05 -22.00
C GLU A 260 6.07 -26.22 -21.17
N LYS A 261 6.94 -25.97 -20.18
CA LYS A 261 7.47 -27.03 -19.31
C LYS A 261 6.43 -27.68 -18.40
N LEU A 262 5.39 -26.96 -18.01
CA LEU A 262 4.30 -27.48 -17.18
C LEU A 262 3.29 -28.27 -18.01
N LYS A 263 3.09 -27.90 -19.28
CA LYS A 263 2.16 -28.56 -20.21
C LYS A 263 2.51 -30.03 -20.47
N ASP A 264 3.79 -30.36 -20.49
CA ASP A 264 4.29 -31.71 -20.81
C ASP A 264 4.09 -32.76 -19.70
N LYS A 265 3.52 -32.38 -18.55
CA LYS A 265 3.36 -33.29 -17.39
C LYS A 265 1.88 -33.58 -17.08
N PRO A 266 1.46 -34.85 -16.99
CA PRO A 266 0.10 -35.18 -16.55
C PRO A 266 -0.04 -34.69 -15.09
N LEU A 267 -1.18 -34.09 -14.75
CA LEU A 267 -1.48 -33.33 -13.50
C LEU A 267 -1.04 -31.87 -13.47
N ILE A 268 0.19 -31.55 -13.89
CA ILE A 268 0.71 -30.17 -13.82
C ILE A 268 0.30 -29.36 -15.07
N GLY A 269 -0.09 -30.02 -16.16
CA GLY A 269 -0.59 -29.36 -17.38
C GLY A 269 -1.81 -28.46 -17.18
N LEU A 270 -2.65 -28.71 -16.16
CA LEU A 270 -3.76 -27.83 -15.79
C LEU A 270 -3.28 -26.46 -15.31
N LEU A 271 -2.17 -26.42 -14.56
CA LEU A 271 -1.52 -25.17 -14.17
C LEU A 271 -0.90 -24.47 -15.38
N GLY A 272 -0.38 -25.22 -16.35
CA GLY A 272 0.09 -24.66 -17.62
C GLY A 272 -1.01 -23.93 -18.38
N GLY A 273 -2.20 -24.53 -18.50
CA GLY A 273 -3.36 -23.88 -19.12
C GLY A 273 -3.84 -22.64 -18.35
N LEU A 274 -3.87 -22.71 -17.02
CA LEU A 274 -4.23 -21.56 -16.19
C LEU A 274 -3.22 -20.41 -16.35
N VAL A 275 -1.91 -20.70 -16.41
CA VAL A 275 -0.88 -19.69 -16.67
C VAL A 275 -1.06 -19.04 -18.04
N GLU A 276 -1.40 -19.80 -19.07
CA GLU A 276 -1.65 -19.30 -20.42
C GLU A 276 -2.89 -18.38 -20.47
N ASP A 277 -3.98 -18.76 -19.80
CA ASP A 277 -5.19 -17.94 -19.67
C ASP A 277 -4.92 -16.62 -18.93
N TYR A 278 -4.14 -16.67 -17.84
CA TYR A 278 -3.71 -15.48 -17.11
C TYR A 278 -2.77 -14.60 -17.92
N GLN A 279 -1.86 -15.19 -18.70
CA GLN A 279 -0.96 -14.46 -19.59
C GLN A 279 -1.74 -13.70 -20.67
N TYR A 280 -2.77 -14.32 -21.27
CA TYR A 280 -3.64 -13.64 -22.24
C TYR A 280 -4.37 -12.45 -21.61
N LEU A 281 -4.87 -12.61 -20.37
CA LEU A 281 -5.51 -11.54 -19.63
C LEU A 281 -4.52 -10.39 -19.35
N TRP A 282 -3.30 -10.74 -18.95
CA TRP A 282 -2.23 -9.79 -18.67
C TRP A 282 -1.81 -8.99 -19.91
N ASP A 283 -1.62 -9.67 -21.05
CA ASP A 283 -1.21 -9.04 -22.31
C ASP A 283 -2.27 -8.05 -22.86
N ASN A 284 -3.56 -8.34 -22.67
CA ASN A 284 -4.65 -7.55 -23.25
C ASN A 284 -5.25 -6.48 -22.34
N TYR A 285 -5.34 -6.77 -21.04
CA TYR A 285 -6.06 -5.92 -20.08
C TYR A 285 -5.15 -5.25 -19.05
N TYR A 286 -3.92 -5.74 -18.86
CA TYR A 286 -3.09 -5.28 -17.75
C TYR A 286 -2.03 -4.25 -18.18
N PHE A 287 -2.15 -3.07 -17.54
CA PHE A 287 -1.13 -2.06 -17.27
C PHE A 287 -0.62 -1.09 -18.37
N SER A 288 -1.29 0.07 -18.48
CA SER A 288 -0.54 1.34 -18.63
C SER A 288 -0.41 2.15 -17.35
N THR A 289 -1.20 1.89 -16.30
CA THR A 289 -1.49 2.92 -15.28
C THR A 289 -1.51 2.49 -13.83
N ALA A 290 -1.52 1.19 -13.47
CA ALA A 290 -1.65 0.83 -12.06
C ALA A 290 -0.52 1.42 -11.21
N THR A 291 -0.86 2.46 -10.46
CA THR A 291 0.02 3.21 -9.56
C THR A 291 -0.71 3.50 -8.28
#